data_AF-A0A7W0QQA0-F1
#
_entry.id   AF-A0A7W0QQA0-F1
#
_cell.length_a   1.000
_cell.length_b   1.000
_cell.length_c   1.000
_cell.angle_alpha   90.00
_cell.angle_beta   90.00
_cell.angle_gamma   90.00
#
_symmetry.space_group_name_H-M   'P 1'
#
loop_
_entity.id
_entity.type
_entity.pdbx_description
1 polymer ?
#
loop_
_entity_poly.entity_id
_entity_poly.type
_entity_poly.pdbx_seq_one_letter_code
_entity_poly.pdbx_strand_id
1 'polypeptide(L)'
;VTWMATTGIVHAVLPTSANDTGISYNYAWASDYLHQVMPAVLLLDWLLTPPRHRLALKRALIWTAYPLIFAGFSLLRGPFVDWYPYPFLDPREDGWAMVGVYVVAIAVGFLVFSWIVVTIGNVARQWWATRVLSTA
;
A
#
# COMPACT_ATOMS: atom_id res chain seq x y z
N VAL A 1 2.95 -9.08 -0.63
CA VAL A 1 2.92 -8.48 0.73
C VAL A 1 2.85 -6.96 0.71
N THR A 2 3.74 -6.20 0.04
CA THR A 2 3.80 -4.73 0.13
C THR A 2 2.43 -4.06 -0.10
N TRP A 3 1.82 -4.27 -1.27
CA TRP A 3 0.51 -3.68 -1.58
C TRP A 3 -0.59 -4.10 -0.62
N MET A 4 -0.69 -5.39 -0.30
CA MET A 4 -1.72 -5.91 0.60
C MET A 4 -1.55 -5.40 2.04
N ALA A 5 -0.32 -5.30 2.52
CA ALA A 5 -0.03 -4.72 3.82
C ALA A 5 -0.31 -3.22 3.83
N THR A 6 -0.03 -2.50 2.75
CA THR A 6 -0.46 -1.10 2.61
C THR A 6 -1.99 -0.99 2.64
N THR A 7 -2.72 -1.83 1.91
CA THR A 7 -4.19 -1.88 1.95
C THR A 7 -4.71 -2.05 3.38
N GLY A 8 -4.14 -3.00 4.14
CA GLY A 8 -4.52 -3.21 5.53
C GLY A 8 -4.19 -2.03 6.45
N ILE A 9 -3.00 -1.43 6.30
CA ILE A 9 -2.60 -0.24 7.07
C ILE A 9 -3.53 0.93 6.78
N VAL A 10 -3.80 1.22 5.51
CA VAL A 10 -4.67 2.32 5.11
C VAL A 10 -6.06 2.15 5.68
N HIS A 11 -6.65 0.96 5.59
CA HIS A 11 -7.97 0.70 6.18
C HIS A 11 -7.97 0.77 7.72
N ALA A 12 -6.89 0.37 8.37
CA ALA A 12 -6.78 0.46 9.83
C ALA A 12 -6.62 1.90 10.32
N VAL A 13 -5.88 2.74 9.59
CA VAL A 13 -5.59 4.14 9.94
C VAL A 13 -6.71 5.08 9.49
N LEU A 14 -7.36 4.77 8.37
CA LEU A 14 -8.46 5.52 7.79
C LEU A 14 -9.71 4.63 7.77
N PRO A 15 -10.50 4.58 8.86
CA PRO A 15 -11.77 3.91 8.85
C PRO A 15 -12.67 4.66 7.87
N THR A 16 -12.80 4.14 6.66
CA THR A 16 -13.81 4.64 5.72
C THR A 16 -15.07 3.88 6.04
N SER A 17 -16.12 4.57 6.50
CA SER A 17 -17.39 3.88 6.60
C SER A 17 -17.81 3.52 5.16
N ALA A 18 -18.37 2.33 4.95
CA ALA A 18 -18.86 1.93 3.62
C ALA A 18 -19.87 2.95 3.04
N ASN A 19 -20.44 3.80 3.88
CA ASN A 19 -21.38 4.87 3.52
C ASN A 19 -20.70 6.15 2.99
N ASP A 20 -19.41 6.40 3.27
CA ASP A 20 -18.72 7.64 2.88
C ASP A 20 -18.36 7.73 1.39
N THR A 21 -18.43 6.60 0.67
CA THR A 21 -18.12 6.54 -0.78
C THR A 21 -19.37 6.61 -1.66
N GLY A 22 -20.57 6.68 -1.08
CA GLY A 22 -21.84 6.63 -1.81
C GLY A 22 -22.13 5.27 -2.48
N ILE A 23 -21.26 4.27 -2.30
CA ILE A 23 -21.38 2.92 -2.85
C ILE A 23 -21.81 1.98 -1.71
N SER A 24 -23.10 1.64 -1.67
CA SER A 24 -23.61 0.63 -0.73
C SER A 24 -23.09 -0.76 -1.14
N TYR A 25 -22.06 -1.24 -0.45
CA TYR A 25 -21.62 -2.63 -0.58
C TYR A 25 -22.60 -3.51 0.21
N ASN A 26 -23.46 -4.26 -0.48
CA ASN A 26 -24.38 -5.25 0.12
C ASN A 26 -23.67 -6.42 0.85
N TYR A 27 -22.34 -6.38 0.97
CA TYR A 27 -21.50 -7.45 1.50
C TYR A 27 -20.39 -6.88 2.40
N ALA A 28 -20.75 -6.38 3.60
CA ALA A 28 -19.79 -5.86 4.58
C ALA A 28 -18.63 -6.84 4.85
N TRP A 29 -18.93 -8.14 4.89
CA TRP A 29 -17.95 -9.20 5.05
C TRP A 29 -16.85 -9.16 3.97
N ALA A 30 -17.19 -8.82 2.72
CA ALA A 30 -16.19 -8.80 1.65
C ALA A 30 -15.14 -7.70 1.89
N SER A 31 -15.56 -6.56 2.46
CA SER A 31 -14.64 -5.49 2.85
C SER A 31 -13.71 -5.94 3.97
N ASP A 32 -14.25 -6.57 5.02
CA ASP A 32 -13.45 -7.07 6.15
C ASP A 32 -12.42 -8.10 5.68
N TYR A 33 -12.82 -9.02 4.80
CA TYR A 33 -11.90 -10.01 4.24
C TYR A 33 -10.80 -9.35 3.39
N LEU A 34 -11.16 -8.41 2.53
CA LEU A 34 -10.22 -7.78 1.60
C LEU A 34 -9.23 -6.84 2.29
N HIS A 35 -9.68 -6.14 3.34
CA HIS A 35 -8.89 -5.07 3.99
C HIS A 35 -8.34 -5.43 5.36
N GLN A 36 -8.82 -6.50 6.00
CA GLN A 36 -8.28 -6.94 7.30
C GLN A 36 -7.72 -8.36 7.22
N VAL A 37 -8.54 -9.34 6.82
CA VAL A 37 -8.16 -10.76 6.89
C VAL A 37 -7.04 -11.08 5.90
N MET A 38 -7.22 -10.78 4.61
CA MET A 38 -6.23 -11.10 3.57
C MET A 38 -4.88 -10.38 3.77
N PRO A 39 -4.84 -9.07 4.14
CA PRO A 39 -3.60 -8.41 4.53
C PRO A 39 -2.86 -9.12 5.68
N ALA A 40 -3.57 -9.51 6.74
CA ALA A 40 -2.97 -10.22 7.87
C ALA A 40 -2.42 -11.59 7.47
N VAL A 41 -3.21 -12.38 6.73
CA VAL A 41 -2.81 -13.70 6.24
C VAL A 41 -1.56 -13.61 5.37
N LEU A 42 -1.52 -12.69 4.40
CA LEU A 42 -0.36 -12.54 3.51
C LEU A 42 0.87 -11.97 4.22
N LEU A 43 0.69 -11.17 5.28
CA LEU A 43 1.80 -10.71 6.10
C LEU A 43 2.40 -11.87 6.91
N LEU A 44 1.54 -12.69 7.52
CA LEU A 44 1.96 -13.88 8.26
C LEU A 44 2.66 -14.90 7.35
N ASP A 45 2.04 -15.24 6.21
CA ASP A 45 2.64 -16.13 5.20
C ASP A 45 4.04 -15.66 4.80
N TRP A 46 4.20 -14.37 4.52
CA TRP A 46 5.48 -13.78 4.13
C TRP A 46 6.54 -13.80 5.25
N LEU A 47 6.13 -13.67 6.52
CA LEU A 47 7.04 -13.76 7.67
C LEU A 47 7.48 -15.22 7.93
N LEU A 48 6.56 -16.17 7.74
CA LEU A 48 6.82 -17.60 7.91
C LEU A 48 7.59 -18.20 6.73
N THR A 49 7.43 -17.64 5.53
CA THR A 49 8.10 -18.06 4.30
C THR A 49 8.81 -16.88 3.62
N PRO A 50 9.99 -16.48 4.13
CA PRO A 50 10.67 -15.30 3.62
C PRO A 50 11.07 -15.43 2.14
N PRO A 51 11.36 -14.29 1.46
CA PRO A 51 11.78 -14.29 0.08
C PRO A 51 12.99 -15.20 -0.18
N ARG A 52 12.85 -16.13 -1.14
CA ARG A 52 13.93 -17.04 -1.56
C ARG A 52 15.18 -16.30 -2.07
N HIS A 53 14.98 -15.15 -2.70
CA HIS A 53 16.05 -14.32 -3.25
C HIS A 53 16.18 -12.98 -2.50
N ARG A 54 17.37 -12.38 -2.57
CA ARG A 54 17.58 -11.03 -2.03
C ARG A 54 16.74 -10.02 -2.79
N LEU A 55 15.95 -9.26 -2.05
CA LEU A 55 15.20 -8.13 -2.57
C LEU A 55 16.14 -6.94 -2.71
N ALA A 56 16.34 -6.46 -3.94
CA ALA A 56 17.11 -5.25 -4.19
C ALA A 56 16.35 -4.02 -3.68
N LEU A 57 17.05 -3.06 -3.07
CA LEU A 57 16.46 -1.81 -2.57
C LEU A 57 15.77 -1.00 -3.69
N LYS A 58 16.25 -1.11 -4.93
CA LYS A 58 15.61 -0.51 -6.12
C LYS A 58 14.15 -0.96 -6.30
N ARG A 59 13.75 -2.13 -5.78
CA ARG A 59 12.35 -2.58 -5.81
C ARG A 59 11.42 -1.63 -5.04
N ALA A 60 11.88 -1.03 -3.94
CA ALA A 60 11.08 -0.05 -3.22
C ALA A 60 10.73 1.16 -4.10
N LEU A 61 11.70 1.69 -4.86
CA LEU A 61 11.47 2.77 -5.82
C LEU A 61 10.49 2.38 -6.93
N ILE A 62 10.65 1.18 -7.49
CA ILE A 62 9.75 0.66 -8.53
C ILE A 62 8.32 0.52 -7.98
N TRP A 63 8.16 0.05 -6.75
CA TRP A 63 6.84 -0.08 -6.14
C TRP A 63 6.23 1.30 -5.86
N THR A 64 6.97 2.27 -5.32
CA THR A 64 6.49 3.64 -5.12
C THR A 64 6.11 4.34 -6.43
N ALA A 65 6.69 3.97 -7.56
CA ALA A 65 6.34 4.56 -8.85
C ALA A 65 4.86 4.35 -9.21
N TYR A 66 4.24 3.24 -8.79
CA TYR A 66 2.86 2.94 -9.13
C TYR A 66 1.85 3.97 -8.58
N PRO A 67 1.81 4.32 -7.27
CA PRO A 67 0.89 5.33 -6.76
C PRO A 67 1.18 6.71 -7.32
N LEU A 68 2.44 7.02 -7.64
CA LEU A 68 2.80 8.28 -8.31
C LEU A 68 2.22 8.36 -9.72
N ILE A 69 2.34 7.29 -10.50
CA ILE A 69 1.74 7.20 -11.84
C ILE A 69 0.21 7.29 -11.73
N PHE A 70 -0.40 6.57 -10.79
CA PHE A 70 -1.83 6.62 -10.55
C PHE A 70 -2.32 8.02 -10.15
N ALA A 71 -1.61 8.70 -9.25
CA ALA A 71 -1.92 10.06 -8.84
C ALA A 71 -1.78 11.03 -10.02
N GLY A 72 -0.68 10.96 -10.78
CA GLY A 72 -0.46 11.77 -11.97
C GLY A 72 -1.56 11.57 -13.02
N PHE A 73 -1.91 10.31 -13.32
CA PHE A 73 -3.02 10.00 -14.22
C PHE A 73 -4.36 10.54 -13.70
N SER A 74 -4.62 10.42 -12.40
CA SER A 74 -5.86 10.92 -11.78
C SER A 74 -5.97 12.44 -11.84
N LEU A 75 -4.87 13.16 -11.57
CA LEU A 75 -4.83 14.61 -11.66
C LEU A 75 -4.94 15.11 -13.10
N LEU A 76 -4.36 14.39 -14.06
CA LEU A 76 -4.48 14.71 -15.48
C LEU A 76 -5.90 14.45 -16.00
N ARG A 77 -6.50 13.29 -15.69
CA ARG A 77 -7.82 12.92 -16.21
C ARG A 77 -8.96 13.68 -15.53
N GLY A 78 -8.79 14.04 -14.26
CA GLY A 78 -9.87 14.52 -13.38
C GLY A 78 -10.69 15.66 -13.96
N PRO A 79 -10.06 16.75 -14.46
CA PRO A 79 -10.78 17.86 -15.08
C PRO A 79 -11.60 17.50 -16.32
N PHE A 80 -11.21 16.44 -17.05
CA PHE A 80 -11.91 16.03 -18.29
C PHE A 80 -13.17 15.21 -18.01
N VAL A 81 -13.24 14.54 -16.85
CA VAL A 81 -14.36 13.66 -16.46
C VAL A 81 -15.10 14.15 -15.22
N ASP A 82 -14.70 15.33 -14.71
CA ASP A 82 -15.25 16.00 -13.52
C ASP A 82 -15.25 15.13 -12.23
N TRP A 83 -14.26 14.24 -12.09
CA TRP A 83 -14.20 13.29 -10.99
C TRP A 83 -12.77 12.93 -10.58
N TYR A 84 -12.52 12.89 -9.26
CA TYR A 84 -11.27 12.44 -8.66
C TYR A 84 -11.52 11.20 -7.78
N PRO A 85 -10.59 10.21 -7.73
CA PRO A 85 -10.79 9.00 -6.94
C PRO A 85 -10.84 9.21 -5.43
N TYR A 86 -10.22 10.28 -4.94
CA TYR A 86 -10.15 10.60 -3.53
C TYR A 86 -10.32 12.11 -3.34
N PRO A 87 -11.01 12.56 -2.27
CA PRO A 87 -11.20 13.99 -2.00
C PRO A 87 -9.89 14.77 -1.89
N PHE A 88 -8.86 14.19 -1.26
CA PHE A 88 -7.54 14.83 -1.11
C PHE A 88 -6.76 15.00 -2.44
N LEU A 89 -7.21 14.36 -3.52
CA LEU A 89 -6.67 14.59 -4.86
C LEU A 89 -7.44 15.66 -5.63
N ASP A 90 -8.60 16.09 -5.14
CA ASP A 90 -9.42 17.10 -5.78
C ASP A 90 -8.93 18.51 -5.39
N PRO A 91 -8.37 19.29 -6.33
CA PRO A 91 -7.90 20.65 -6.04
C PRO A 91 -9.02 21.62 -5.68
N ARG A 92 -10.29 21.26 -5.89
CA ARG A 92 -11.46 22.08 -5.55
C ARG A 92 -11.77 22.08 -4.05
N GLU A 93 -11.33 21.04 -3.33
CA GLU A 93 -11.54 20.90 -1.89
C GLU A 93 -10.53 21.77 -1.12
N ASP A 94 -9.23 21.48 -1.26
CA ASP A 94 -8.15 22.11 -0.45
C ASP A 94 -7.12 22.90 -1.28
N GLY A 95 -7.29 22.99 -2.60
CA GLY A 95 -6.35 23.66 -3.50
C GLY A 95 -5.16 22.81 -3.96
N TRP A 96 -4.53 23.22 -5.06
CA TRP A 96 -3.39 22.52 -5.67
C TRP A 96 -2.17 22.36 -4.76
N ALA A 97 -1.94 23.33 -3.87
CA ALA A 97 -0.83 23.27 -2.93
C ALA A 97 -0.99 22.08 -1.97
N MET A 98 -2.19 21.89 -1.41
CA MET A 98 -2.45 20.76 -0.51
C MET A 98 -2.46 19.42 -1.22
N VAL A 99 -2.99 19.35 -2.45
CA VAL A 99 -2.85 18.15 -3.30
C VAL A 99 -1.37 17.75 -3.43
N GLY A 100 -0.48 18.71 -3.68
CA GLY A 100 0.96 18.48 -3.73
C GLY A 100 1.51 17.90 -2.42
N VAL A 101 1.09 18.45 -1.27
CA VAL A 101 1.48 17.94 0.06
C VAL A 101 1.02 16.50 0.25
N TYR A 102 -0.25 16.17 -0.06
CA TYR A 102 -0.78 14.82 0.07
C TYR A 102 -0.02 13.82 -0.81
N VAL A 103 0.23 14.16 -2.08
CA VAL A 103 0.98 13.30 -3.01
C VAL A 103 2.39 13.02 -2.49
N VAL A 104 3.09 14.04 -2.00
CA VAL A 104 4.44 13.88 -1.44
C VAL A 104 4.41 13.04 -0.17
N ALA A 105 3.48 13.32 0.75
CA ALA A 105 3.35 12.58 2.00
C ALA A 105 3.08 11.08 1.76
N ILE A 106 2.14 10.77 0.86
CA ILE A 106 1.82 9.38 0.47
C ILE A 106 3.03 8.72 -0.20
N ALA A 107 3.71 9.41 -1.10
CA ALA A 107 4.89 8.87 -1.78
C ALA A 107 6.03 8.53 -0.81
N VAL A 108 6.31 9.43 0.14
CA VAL A 108 7.30 9.23 1.20
C VAL A 108 6.89 8.07 2.11
N GLY A 109 5.64 8.05 2.59
CA GLY A 109 5.12 6.97 3.43
C GLY A 109 5.22 5.61 2.75
N PHE A 110 4.83 5.53 1.47
CA PHE A 110 4.91 4.30 0.69
C PHE A 110 6.36 3.85 0.43
N LEU A 111 7.27 4.80 0.18
CA LEU A 111 8.69 4.52 0.01
C LEU A 111 9.32 3.95 1.29
N VAL A 112 9.08 4.60 2.43
CA VAL A 112 9.56 4.16 3.75
C VAL A 112 9.01 2.76 4.05
N PHE A 113 7.71 2.55 3.86
CA PHE A 113 7.09 1.26 4.08
C PHE A 113 7.68 0.16 3.18
N SER A 114 7.83 0.43 1.88
CA SER A 114 8.45 -0.49 0.93
C SER A 114 9.89 -0.83 1.33
N TRP A 115 10.64 0.14 1.84
CA TRP A 115 12.00 -0.05 2.33
C TRP A 115 12.06 -0.94 3.57
N ILE A 116 11.12 -0.75 4.52
CA ILE A 116 10.96 -1.63 5.70
C ILE A 116 10.68 -3.07 5.26
N VAL A 117 9.72 -3.27 4.34
CA VAL A 117 9.39 -4.61 3.82
C VAL A 117 10.61 -5.28 3.18
N VAL A 118 11.35 -4.56 2.33
CA VAL A 118 12.57 -5.10 1.71
C VAL A 118 13.62 -5.47 2.76
N THR A 119 13.80 -4.63 3.78
CA THR A 119 14.79 -4.85 4.84
C THR A 119 14.43 -6.06 5.68
N ILE A 120 13.19 -6.11 6.20
CA ILE A 120 12.70 -7.24 7.01
C ILE A 120 12.77 -8.54 6.19
N GLY A 121 12.34 -8.54 4.93
CA GLY A 121 12.39 -9.73 4.08
C GLY A 121 13.80 -10.23 3.85
N ASN A 122 14.77 -9.32 3.72
CA ASN A 122 16.17 -9.69 3.57
C ASN A 122 16.80 -10.23 4.86
N VAL A 123 16.46 -9.66 6.01
CA VAL A 123 16.92 -10.12 7.33
C VAL A 123 16.33 -11.48 7.66
N ALA A 124 15.02 -11.65 7.48
CA ALA A 124 14.33 -12.92 7.68
C ALA A 124 14.96 -14.01 6.80
N ARG A 125 15.16 -13.76 5.50
CA ARG A 125 15.85 -14.72 4.62
C ARG A 125 17.21 -15.16 5.17
N GLN A 126 18.05 -14.23 5.62
CA GLN A 126 19.37 -14.54 6.17
C GLN A 126 19.28 -15.39 7.44
N TRP A 127 18.33 -15.08 8.32
CA TRP A 127 18.10 -15.83 9.54
C TRP A 127 17.68 -17.28 9.24
N TRP A 128 16.74 -17.48 8.31
CA TRP A 128 16.28 -18.81 7.91
C TRP A 128 17.37 -19.63 7.20
N ALA A 129 18.16 -19.00 6.33
CA ALA A 129 19.26 -19.66 5.64
C ALA A 129 20.37 -20.17 6.59
N THR A 130 20.62 -19.44 7.68
CA THR A 130 21.69 -19.78 8.63
C THR A 130 21.27 -20.77 9.71
N ARG A 131 19.99 -20.83 10.08
CA ARG A 131 19.52 -21.61 11.24
C ARG A 131 18.61 -22.79 10.94
N VAL A 132 17.93 -22.82 9.79
CA VAL A 132 16.91 -23.83 9.52
C VAL A 132 17.34 -24.80 8.42
N LEU A 133 18.03 -24.29 7.39
CA LEU A 133 18.53 -25.12 6.28
C LEU A 133 19.93 -25.71 6.52
N SER A 134 20.66 -25.21 7.50
CA SER A 134 22.01 -25.72 7.87
C SER A 134 21.95 -26.95 8.78
N THR A 135 20.77 -27.26 9.33
CA THR A 135 20.52 -28.36 10.26
C THR A 135 19.76 -29.53 9.61
N ALA A 136 19.47 -29.45 8.31
CA ALA A 136 18.79 -30.46 7.51
C ALA A 136 19.77 -31.13 6.53
#